data_AF-A0A327W3G4-F1
#
_entry.id   AF-A0A327W3G4-F1
#
_cell.length_a   1.000
_cell.length_b   1.000
_cell.length_c   1.000
_cell.angle_alpha   90.00
_cell.angle_beta   90.00
_cell.angle_gamma   90.00
#
_symmetry.space_group_name_H-M   'P 1'
#
loop_
_entity.id
_entity.type
_entity.pdbx_description
1 polymer ?
#
loop_
_entity_poly.entity_id
_entity_poly.type
_entity_poly.pdbx_seq_one_letter_code
_entity_poly.pdbx_strand_id
1 'polypeptide(L)'
;MTTSAPRHEPVPDPRALLTELGERVLEREGIPMFLALQVPARDNEQTRADAEGEELAGLLRHYRGALVPEAGDDSEPALIEVLQVMGAAHLTPQAPAAQKDENRR
;
A
#
# COMPACT_ATOMS: atom_id res chain seq x y z
N MET A 1 2.00 -23.24 -19.85
CA MET A 1 1.75 -21.79 -19.81
C MET A 1 0.81 -21.53 -18.63
N THR A 2 1.36 -21.33 -17.44
CA THR A 2 0.58 -20.98 -16.24
C THR A 2 0.59 -19.47 -16.12
N THR A 3 -0.50 -18.84 -16.53
CA THR A 3 -0.76 -17.42 -16.30
C THR A 3 -1.00 -17.24 -14.80
N SER A 4 -0.01 -16.73 -14.08
CA SER A 4 -0.19 -16.31 -12.69
C SER A 4 -1.15 -15.12 -12.71
N ALA A 5 -2.26 -15.20 -11.99
CA ALA A 5 -3.13 -14.06 -11.74
C ALA A 5 -2.32 -12.92 -11.10
N PRO A 6 -2.63 -11.64 -11.36
CA PRO A 6 -1.96 -10.52 -10.71
C PRO A 6 -2.14 -10.66 -9.19
N ARG A 7 -1.03 -10.62 -8.45
CA ARG A 7 -1.06 -10.85 -6.98
C ARG A 7 -1.66 -9.68 -6.21
N HIS A 8 -1.80 -8.53 -6.85
CA HIS A 8 -2.24 -7.29 -6.22
C HIS A 8 -3.34 -6.63 -7.04
N GLU A 9 -4.60 -6.90 -6.67
CA GLU A 9 -5.75 -6.21 -7.23
C GLU A 9 -5.91 -4.85 -6.53
N PRO A 10 -6.09 -3.73 -7.26
CA PRO A 10 -6.29 -2.44 -6.62
C PRO A 10 -7.54 -2.44 -5.74
N VAL A 11 -7.49 -1.68 -4.64
CA VAL A 11 -8.68 -1.52 -3.79
C VAL A 11 -9.80 -0.81 -4.56
N PRO A 12 -11.06 -1.20 -4.37
CA PRO A 12 -12.18 -0.69 -5.16
C PRO A 12 -12.48 0.79 -4.90
N ASP A 13 -12.22 1.29 -3.70
CA ASP A 13 -12.36 2.72 -3.35
C ASP A 13 -11.11 3.25 -2.63
N PRO A 14 -10.11 3.74 -3.39
CA PRO A 14 -8.90 4.32 -2.82
C PRO A 14 -9.14 5.56 -1.94
N ARG A 15 -10.19 6.36 -2.23
CA ARG A 15 -10.48 7.59 -1.49
C ARG A 15 -11.08 7.28 -0.13
N ALA A 16 -11.97 6.30 -0.05
CA ALA A 16 -12.50 5.82 1.22
C ALA A 16 -11.38 5.29 2.13
N LEU A 17 -10.46 4.49 1.58
CA LEU A 17 -9.31 4.00 2.35
C LEU A 17 -8.39 5.14 2.81
N LEU A 18 -8.10 6.12 1.97
CA LEU A 18 -7.32 7.30 2.36
C LEU A 18 -8.00 8.08 3.50
N THR A 19 -9.32 8.22 3.45
CA THR A 19 -10.11 8.87 4.50
C THR A 19 -10.00 8.11 5.82
N GLU A 20 -10.18 6.78 5.79
CA GLU A 20 -10.02 5.91 6.97
C GLU A 20 -8.61 6.04 7.57
N LEU A 21 -7.57 6.06 6.74
CA LEU A 21 -6.19 6.26 7.20
C LEU A 21 -6.02 7.63 7.88
N GLY A 22 -6.63 8.68 7.34
CA GLY A 22 -6.64 10.01 7.96
C GLY A 22 -7.34 10.02 9.32
N GLU A 23 -8.50 9.37 9.43
CA GLU A 23 -9.23 9.24 10.70
C GLU A 23 -8.42 8.47 11.75
N ARG A 24 -7.76 7.37 11.36
CA ARG A 24 -6.88 6.60 12.26
C ARG A 24 -5.68 7.39 12.75
N VAL A 25 -5.20 8.39 12.00
CA VAL A 25 -4.15 9.30 12.45
C VAL A 25 -4.68 10.26 13.51
N LEU A 26 -5.91 10.77 13.34
CA LEU A 26 -6.58 11.64 14.32
C LEU A 26 -6.89 10.90 15.64
N GLU A 27 -7.26 9.62 15.56
CA GLU A 27 -7.46 8.77 16.76
C GLU A 27 -6.16 8.50 17.53
N ARG A 28 -5.00 8.71 16.89
CA ARG A 28 -3.68 8.34 17.40
C ARG A 28 -2.88 9.54 17.91
N GLU A 29 -3.56 10.52 18.53
CA GLU A 29 -2.90 11.61 19.26
C GLU A 29 -1.95 11.04 20.32
N GLY A 30 -0.66 10.93 19.98
CA GLY A 30 0.36 10.51 20.94
C GLY A 30 1.74 10.19 20.36
N ILE A 31 1.87 9.63 19.14
CA ILE A 31 3.20 9.28 18.60
C ILE A 31 3.27 9.48 17.08
N PRO A 32 4.07 10.45 16.57
CA PRO A 32 4.35 10.60 15.15
C PRO A 32 5.08 9.37 14.61
N MET A 33 4.55 8.77 13.54
CA MET A 33 5.19 7.64 12.86
C MET A 33 6.06 8.16 11.72
N PHE A 34 7.38 8.05 11.86
CA PHE A 34 8.34 8.33 10.79
C PHE A 34 8.62 7.05 9.99
N LEU A 35 8.37 7.07 8.68
CA LEU A 35 8.75 5.99 7.77
C LEU A 35 10.22 6.17 7.38
N ALA A 36 11.11 5.34 7.92
CA ALA A 36 12.49 5.25 7.47
C ALA A 36 12.60 4.14 6.41
N LEU A 37 12.94 4.52 5.17
CA LEU A 37 13.25 3.57 4.11
C LEU A 37 14.66 3.00 4.36
N GLN A 38 14.74 1.77 4.88
CA GLN A 38 15.99 1.00 4.82
C GLN A 38 15.96 0.11 3.58
N VAL A 39 16.93 0.27 2.70
CA VAL A 39 17.14 -0.60 1.54
C VAL A 39 18.06 -1.75 1.98
N PRO A 40 17.57 -2.98 2.19
CA PRO A 40 18.45 -4.12 2.32
C PRO A 40 19.06 -4.44 0.94
N ALA A 41 20.37 -4.67 0.90
CA ALA A 41 21.02 -5.26 -0.27
C ALA A 41 20.43 -6.67 -0.48
N ARG A 42 19.83 -6.91 -1.66
CA ARG A 42 19.33 -8.24 -2.05
C ARG A 42 20.09 -8.74 -3.27
N ASP A 43 20.38 -10.03 -3.25
CA ASP A 43 20.96 -10.77 -4.36
C ASP A 43 19.99 -10.83 -5.56
N ASN A 44 20.58 -10.76 -6.76
CA ASN A 44 19.89 -10.52 -8.02
C ASN A 44 19.08 -11.73 -8.52
N GLU A 45 17.79 -11.83 -8.15
CA GLU A 45 16.78 -12.54 -8.96
C GLU A 45 16.11 -11.56 -9.95
N GLN A 46 16.88 -11.08 -10.92
CA GLN A 46 16.53 -9.94 -11.79
C GLN A 46 15.17 -10.09 -12.49
N THR A 47 14.87 -11.25 -13.09
CA THR A 47 13.62 -11.44 -13.85
C THR A 47 12.37 -11.41 -12.98
N ARG A 48 12.46 -11.87 -11.73
CA ARG A 48 11.33 -11.85 -10.80
C ARG A 48 11.12 -10.44 -10.24
N ALA A 49 12.21 -9.73 -9.95
CA ALA A 49 12.18 -8.35 -9.51
C ALA A 49 11.60 -7.41 -10.59
N ASP A 50 11.92 -7.63 -11.87
CA ASP A 50 11.39 -6.83 -12.98
C ASP A 50 9.86 -7.02 -13.14
N ALA A 51 9.37 -8.26 -13.01
CA ALA A 51 7.93 -8.55 -13.08
C ALA A 51 7.16 -7.94 -11.90
N GLU A 52 7.71 -8.02 -10.68
CA GLU A 52 7.14 -7.38 -9.49
C GLU A 52 7.16 -5.85 -9.61
N GLY A 53 8.22 -5.28 -10.22
CA GLY A 53 8.33 -3.86 -10.50
C GLY A 53 7.25 -3.33 -11.45
N GLU A 54 6.94 -4.06 -12.52
CA GLU A 54 5.86 -3.69 -13.46
C GLU A 54 4.47 -3.75 -12.81
N GLU A 55 4.22 -4.74 -11.96
CA GLU A 55 2.97 -4.84 -11.21
C GLU A 55 2.80 -3.65 -10.25
N LEU A 56 3.84 -3.32 -9.47
CA LEU A 56 3.83 -2.18 -8.55
C LEU A 56 3.71 -0.84 -9.29
N ALA A 57 4.37 -0.70 -10.45
CA ALA A 57 4.22 0.49 -11.30
C ALA A 57 2.79 0.63 -11.84
N GLY A 58 2.14 -0.49 -12.17
CA GLY A 58 0.72 -0.54 -12.53
C GLY A 58 -0.18 0.00 -11.42
N LEU A 59 0.03 -0.45 -10.17
CA LEU A 59 -0.71 0.04 -9.00
C LEU A 59 -0.47 1.52 -8.73
N LEU A 60 0.79 1.97 -8.82
CA LEU A 60 1.16 3.37 -8.61
C LEU A 60 0.42 4.28 -9.61
N ARG A 61 0.41 3.90 -10.90
CA ARG A 61 -0.33 4.63 -11.94
C ARG A 61 -1.83 4.63 -11.69
N HIS A 62 -2.38 3.48 -11.28
CA HIS A 62 -3.81 3.36 -10.97
C HIS A 62 -4.22 4.29 -9.82
N TYR A 63 -3.51 4.24 -8.70
CA TYR A 63 -3.84 5.07 -7.53
C TYR A 63 -3.58 6.56 -7.77
N ARG A 64 -2.53 6.92 -8.52
CA ARG A 64 -2.34 8.31 -8.96
C ARG A 64 -3.56 8.81 -9.74
N GLY A 65 -4.03 8.05 -10.72
CA GLY A 65 -5.20 8.42 -11.52
C GLY A 65 -6.49 8.53 -10.71
N ALA A 66 -6.65 7.68 -9.68
CA ALA A 66 -7.86 7.68 -8.85
C ALA A 66 -7.90 8.81 -7.80
N LEU A 67 -6.76 9.08 -7.16
CA LEU A 67 -6.67 10.02 -6.03
C LEU A 67 -6.37 11.44 -6.47
N VAL A 68 -5.38 11.60 -7.35
CA VAL A 68 -4.71 12.88 -7.63
C VAL A 68 -4.49 13.10 -9.14
N PRO A 69 -5.56 13.02 -9.97
CA PRO A 69 -5.42 13.05 -11.43
C PRO A 69 -4.79 14.34 -11.97
N GLU A 70 -5.00 15.46 -11.28
CA GLU A 70 -4.53 16.79 -11.69
C GLU A 70 -3.15 17.15 -11.11
N ALA A 71 -2.55 16.28 -10.28
CA ALA A 71 -1.28 16.58 -9.63
C ALA A 71 -0.10 16.43 -10.59
N GLY A 72 0.78 17.43 -10.60
CA GLY A 72 2.08 17.37 -11.25
C GLY A 72 2.93 16.22 -10.70
N ASP A 73 3.88 15.74 -11.51
CA ASP A 73 4.71 14.58 -11.16
C ASP A 73 5.66 14.84 -9.97
N ASP A 74 5.92 16.11 -9.65
CA ASP A 74 6.75 16.57 -8.54
C ASP A 74 5.96 16.91 -7.26
N SER A 75 4.63 16.70 -7.26
CA SER A 75 3.79 16.97 -6.10
C SER A 75 4.03 15.96 -4.98
N GLU A 76 4.88 16.33 -4.03
CA GLU A 76 5.17 15.54 -2.83
C GLU A 76 3.89 15.17 -2.05
N PRO A 77 2.91 16.07 -1.81
CA PRO A 77 1.67 15.69 -1.13
C PRO A 77 0.88 14.61 -1.87
N ALA A 78 0.81 14.70 -3.20
CA ALA A 78 0.12 13.71 -4.02
C ALA A 78 0.81 12.34 -4.00
N LEU A 79 2.14 12.34 -3.99
CA LEU A 79 2.92 11.11 -3.82
C LEU A 79 2.66 10.46 -2.46
N ILE A 80 2.59 11.26 -1.38
CA ILE A 80 2.32 10.75 -0.03
C ILE A 80 0.96 10.05 0.03
N GLU A 81 -0.10 10.65 -0.51
CA GLU A 81 -1.44 10.03 -0.53
C GLU A 81 -1.46 8.68 -1.26
N VAL A 82 -0.80 8.62 -2.42
CA VAL A 82 -0.68 7.38 -3.21
C VAL A 82 0.11 6.32 -2.44
N LEU A 83 1.23 6.68 -1.83
CA LEU A 83 2.06 5.75 -1.06
C LEU A 83 1.37 5.27 0.22
N GLN A 84 0.55 6.10 0.86
CA GLN A 84 -0.23 5.69 2.03
C GLN A 84 -1.25 4.60 1.67
N VAL A 85 -2.03 4.80 0.60
CA VAL A 85 -3.01 3.80 0.13
C VAL A 85 -2.31 2.54 -0.33
N MET A 86 -1.25 2.66 -1.14
CA MET A 86 -0.49 1.52 -1.65
C MET A 86 0.17 0.73 -0.50
N GLY A 87 0.75 1.43 0.46
CA GLY A 87 1.39 0.83 1.63
C GLY A 87 0.40 0.08 2.52
N ALA A 88 -0.76 0.69 2.81
CA ALA A 88 -1.79 0.07 3.63
C ALA A 88 -2.42 -1.16 2.94
N ALA A 89 -2.71 -1.07 1.64
CA ALA A 89 -3.40 -2.12 0.90
C ALA A 89 -2.50 -3.32 0.57
N HIS A 90 -1.22 -3.09 0.25
CA HIS A 90 -0.38 -4.11 -0.38
C HIS A 90 0.90 -4.46 0.37
N LEU A 91 1.41 -3.54 1.20
CA LEU A 91 2.76 -3.66 1.78
C LEU A 91 2.75 -3.79 3.30
N THR A 92 1.61 -3.56 3.95
CA THR A 92 1.45 -3.72 5.39
C THR A 92 1.07 -5.16 5.69
N PRO A 93 1.83 -5.88 6.54
CA PRO A 93 1.44 -7.21 6.98
C PRO A 93 0.08 -7.13 7.66
N GLN A 94 -0.92 -7.83 7.12
CA GLN A 94 -2.19 -8.04 7.81
C GLN A 94 -1.87 -8.78 9.10
N ALA A 95 -2.10 -8.15 10.26
CA ALA A 95 -1.99 -8.85 11.53
C ALA A 95 -2.91 -10.08 11.47
N PRO A 96 -2.45 -11.29 11.85
CA PRO A 96 -3.32 -12.46 11.85
C PRO A 96 -4.54 -12.12 12.70
N ALA A 97 -5.74 -12.26 12.10
CA ALA A 97 -6.99 -12.01 12.80
C ALA A 97 -6.95 -12.77 14.11
N ALA A 98 -6.96 -12.06 15.24
CA ALA A 98 -7.04 -12.67 16.54
C ALA A 98 -8.32 -13.50 16.56
N GLN A 99 -8.15 -14.82 16.43
CA GLN A 99 -9.23 -15.77 16.53
C GLN A 99 -9.81 -15.58 17.93
N LYS A 100 -10.96 -14.88 18.01
CA LYS A 100 -11.72 -14.81 19.26
C LYS A 100 -12.15 -16.24 19.53
N ASP A 101 -11.45 -16.88 20.44
CA ASP A 101 -11.78 -18.18 20.99
C ASP A 101 -13.08 -18.01 21.78
N GLU A 102 -14.20 -17.98 21.06
CA GLU A 102 -15.54 -18.04 21.61
C GLU A 102 -15.85 -19.50 21.95
N ASN A 103 -15.06 -20.10 22.86
CA ASN A 103 -15.45 -21.33 23.52
C ASN A 103 -14.61 -21.63 24.78
N ARG A 104 -15.04 -21.09 25.93
CA ARG A 104 -15.12 -21.94 27.14
C ARG A 104 -16.11 -21.36 28.14
N ARG A 105 -17.24 -22.07 28.20
CA ARG A 105 -18.24 -22.06 29.26
C ARG A 105 -17.63 -22.48 30.60
#